data_AF-A0A848VW06-F1
#
_entry.id   AF-A0A848VW06-F1
#
_cell.length_a   1.000
_cell.length_b   1.000
_cell.length_c   1.000
_cell.angle_alpha   90.00
_cell.angle_beta   90.00
_cell.angle_gamma   90.00
#
_symmetry.space_group_name_H-M   'P 1'
#
loop_
_entity.id
_entity.type
_entity.pdbx_description
1 polymer ?
#
loop_
_entity_poly.entity_id
_entity_poly.type
_entity_poly.pdbx_seq_one_letter_code
_entity_poly.pdbx_strand_id
1 'polypeptide(L)' 'MTWFQTILMGERAITLLLFALYLITAVRLCRYSSWVSEGTPNPFLPRVLKNALIDQGYRQRLAY' A
#
# COMPACT_ATOMS: atom_id res chain seq x y z
N MET A 1 -40.10 -3.26 -10.45
CA MET A 1 -38.92 -2.87 -9.65
C MET A 1 -38.01 -2.06 -10.55
N THR A 2 -37.84 -0.77 -10.26
CA THR A 2 -37.41 0.25 -11.23
C THR A 2 -35.89 0.25 -11.43
N TRP A 3 -35.44 0.28 -12.69
CA TRP A 3 -34.03 0.37 -13.12
C TRP A 3 -33.18 1.37 -12.33
N PHE A 4 -33.81 2.44 -11.85
CA PHE A 4 -33.23 3.44 -10.96
C PHE A 4 -32.66 2.86 -9.65
N GLN A 5 -33.35 1.90 -9.02
CA GLN A 5 -32.88 1.24 -7.80
C GLN A 5 -31.63 0.39 -8.06
N THR A 6 -31.56 -0.27 -9.23
CA THR A 6 -30.41 -1.06 -9.64
C THR A 6 -29.17 -0.19 -9.87
N ILE A 7 -29.34 0.98 -10.49
CA ILE A 7 -28.25 1.97 -10.69
C ILE A 7 -27.75 2.48 -9.34
N LEU A 8 -28.67 2.87 -8.45
CA LEU A 8 -28.32 3.39 -7.12
C LEU A 8 -27.60 2.34 -6.26
N MET A 9 -28.01 1.07 -6.34
CA MET A 9 -27.31 -0.04 -5.68
C MET A 9 -25.91 -0.26 -6.26
N GLY A 10 -25.75 -0.13 -7.58
CA GLY A 10 -24.46 -0.22 -8.26
C GLY A 10 -23.48 0.86 -7.82
N GLU A 11 -23.91 2.13 -7.73
CA GLU A 11 -23.06 3.23 -7.27
C GLU A 11 -22.57 3.03 -5.83
N ARG A 12 -23.44 2.54 -4.94
CA ARG A 12 -23.06 2.25 -3.55
C ARG A 12 -22.06 1.09 -3.48
N ALA A 13 -22.22 0.06 -4.30
CA ALA A 13 -21.27 -1.05 -4.39
C ALA A 13 -19.90 -0.58 -4.89
N ILE A 14 -19.86 0.27 -5.92
CA ILE A 14 -18.61 0.85 -6.45
C ILE A 14 -17.92 1.72 -5.38
N THR A 15 -18.68 2.55 -4.67
CA THR A 15 -18.14 3.42 -3.62
C THR A 15 -17.54 2.61 -2.48
N LEU A 16 -18.21 1.52 -2.06
CA LEU A 16 -17.69 0.61 -1.04
C LEU A 16 -16.44 -0.14 -1.51
N LEU A 17 -16.39 -0.56 -2.78
CA LEU A 17 -15.21 -1.20 -3.37
C LEU A 17 -14.00 -0.25 -3.37
N LEU A 18 -14.19 1.00 -3.82
CA LEU A 18 -13.15 2.02 -3.81
C LEU A 18 -12.66 2.33 -2.40
N PHE A 19 -13.59 2.43 -1.43
CA PHE A 19 -13.26 2.61 -0.02
C PHE A 19 -12.43 1.45 0.53
N ALA A 20 -12.81 0.20 0.23
CA ALA A 20 -12.06 -0.97 0.65
C ALA A 20 -10.64 -1.00 0.05
N LEU A 21 -10.50 -0.67 -1.24
CA LEU A 21 -9.21 -0.56 -1.91
C LEU A 21 -8.33 0.53 -1.27
N TYR A 22 -8.91 1.69 -0.97
CA TYR A 22 -8.22 2.77 -0.26
C TYR A 22 -7.70 2.29 1.11
N LEU A 23 -8.55 1.62 1.89
CA LEU A 23 -8.21 1.16 3.24
C LEU A 23 -7.12 0.08 3.23
N ILE A 24 -7.19 -0.87 2.28
CA ILE A 24 -6.13 -1.88 2.08
C ILE A 24 -4.80 -1.20 1.72
N THR A 25 -4.85 -0.21 0.84
CA THR A 25 -3.65 0.51 0.40
C THR A 25 -3.05 1.32 1.55
N ALA A 26 -3.89 2.00 2.33
CA ALA A 26 -3.46 2.73 3.52
C ALA A 26 -2.83 1.81 4.57
N VAL A 27 -3.45 0.66 4.87
CA VAL A 27 -2.88 -0.33 5.81
C VAL A 27 -1.54 -0.86 5.31
N ARG A 28 -1.42 -1.17 4.01
CA ARG A 28 -0.14 -1.59 3.42
C ARG A 28 0.92 -0.51 3.53
N LEU A 29 0.57 0.75 3.29
CA LEU A 29 1.49 1.87 3.38
C LEU A 29 1.92 2.16 4.82
N CYS A 30 0.98 2.16 5.78
CA CYS A 30 1.29 2.30 7.20
C CYS A 30 2.19 1.17 7.70
N ARG A 31 1.89 -0.07 7.31
CA ARG A 31 2.72 -1.22 7.63
C ARG A 31 4.10 -1.10 6.97
N TYR A 32 4.17 -0.66 5.72
CA TYR A 32 5.46 -0.39 5.05
C TYR A 32 6.28 0.66 5.80
N SER A 33 5.64 1.77 6.20
CA SER A 33 6.27 2.84 6.97
C SER A 33 6.77 2.36 8.34
N SER A 34 6.05 1.46 9.02
CA SER A 34 6.49 0.93 10.31
C SER A 34 7.75 0.07 10.16
N TRP A 35 7.82 -0.78 9.13
CA TRP A 35 9.04 -1.55 8.83
C TRP A 35 10.23 -0.65 8.49
N VAL A 36 10.01 0.43 7.73
CA VAL A 36 11.06 1.40 7.41
C VAL A 36 11.54 2.11 8.68
N SER A 37 10.63 2.50 9.57
CA SER A 37 10.96 3.15 10.84
C SER A 37 11.68 2.24 11.83
N GLU A 38 11.38 0.94 11.81
CA GLU A 38 11.99 -0.06 12.70
C GLU A 38 13.32 -0.61 12.16
N GLY A 39 13.73 -0.24 10.94
CA GLY A 39 14.95 -0.74 10.30
C GLY A 39 14.90 -2.23 9.95
N THR A 40 13.74 -2.87 10.08
CA THR A 40 13.53 -4.30 9.83
C THR A 40 13.14 -4.53 8.37
N PRO A 41 13.80 -5.47 7.66
CA PRO A 41 13.53 -5.69 6.25
C PRO A 41 12.12 -6.27 6.08
N ASN A 42 11.20 -5.47 5.52
CA ASN A 42 9.83 -5.88 5.25
C ASN A 42 9.79 -7.22 4.47
N PRO A 43 9.18 -8.29 5.04
CA PRO A 43 9.22 -9.63 4.46
C PRO A 43 8.45 -9.75 3.13
N PHE A 44 7.62 -8.76 2.81
CA PHE A 44 6.82 -8.72 1.57
C PHE A 44 7.48 -7.89 0.46
N LEU A 45 8.69 -7.35 0.68
CA LEU A 45 9.43 -6.65 -0.35
C LEU A 45 9.87 -7.65 -1.44
N PRO A 46 9.53 -7.40 -2.72
CA PRO A 46 10.12 -8.17 -3.81
C PRO A 46 11.64 -8.04 -3.77
N ARG A 47 12.36 -9.13 -4.03
CA ARG A 47 13.85 -9.21 -3.95
C ARG A 47 14.54 -8.03 -4.64
N VAL A 48 14.00 -7.59 -5.78
CA VAL A 48 14.51 -6.46 -6.56
C VAL A 48 14.50 -5.15 -5.76
N LEU A 49 13.38 -4.86 -5.08
CA LEU A 49 13.22 -3.65 -4.29
C LEU A 49 14.01 -3.73 -2.97
N LYS A 50 14.14 -4.93 -2.39
CA LYS A 50 15.00 -5.18 -1.24
C LYS A 50 16.46 -4.85 -1.55
N ASN A 51 16.97 -5.29 -2.71
CA ASN A 51 18.34 -5.00 -3.13
C ASN A 51 18.55 -3.50 -3.41
N ALA A 52 17.56 -2.83 -4.02
CA ALA A 52 17.62 -1.39 -4.29
C ALA A 52 17.64 -0.54 -3.00
N LEU A 53 16.87 -0.92 -1.98
CA LEU A 53 16.85 -0.24 -0.68
C LEU A 53 18.14 -0.46 0.11
N ILE A 54 18.74 -1.65 0.02
CA ILE A 54 20.06 -1.94 0.62
C ILE A 54 21.12 -1.07 -0.05
N ASP A 55 21.12 -0.95 -1.38
CA ASP A 55 22.08 -0.10 -2.12
C ASP A 55 21.92 1.39 -1.76
N GLN A 56 20.68 1.87 -1.60
CA GLN A 56 20.41 3.23 -1.13
C GLN A 56 20.87 3.47 0.32
N GLY A 57 20.59 2.54 1.24
CA GLY A 57 21.04 2.63 2.62
C GLY A 57 22.57 2.58 2.75
N TYR A 58 23.25 1.82 1.89
CA TYR A 58 24.70 1.77 1.84
C TYR A 58 25.32 3.08 1.32
N ARG A 59 24.73 3.68 0.28
CA ARG A 59 25.15 4.99 -0.23
C ARG A 59 24.94 6.12 0.79
N GLN A 60 23.86 6.09 1.57
CA GLN A 60 23.62 7.08 2.62
C GLN A 60 24.63 6.98 3.77
N ARG A 61 25.12 5.77 4.09
CA ARG A 61 26.16 5.56 5.10
C ARG A 61 27.56 6.02 4.68
N LEU A 62 27.85 6.02 3.38
CA LEU A 62 29.14 6.45 2.83
C LEU A 62 29.22 7.97 2.60
N ALA A 63 28.10 8.69 2.74
CA ALA A 63 28.02 10.14 2.57
C ALA A 63 28.14 10.93 3.89
N TYR A 64 28.34 10.23 5.01
CA TYR A 64 28.66 10.76 6.35
C TYR A 64 30.08 10.34 6.73
#